data_AF-A0A401LEP3-F1
#
_entry.id   AF-A0A401LEP3-F1
#
_cell.length_a   1.000
_cell.length_b   1.000
_cell.length_c   1.000
_cell.angle_alpha   90.00
_cell.angle_beta   90.00
_cell.angle_gamma   90.00
#
_symmetry.space_group_name_H-M   'P 1'
#
loop_
_entity.id
_entity.type
_entity.pdbx_description
1 polymer ?
#
loop_
_entity_poly.entity_id
_entity_poly.type
_entity_poly.pdbx_seq_one_letter_code
_entity_poly.pdbx_strand_id
1 'polypeptide(L)'
;MVDGSEFRNYDTKSHGNVSAYDALRQSFNIPALKTWQQVKKSAGNDAPKKFASKVGLDYSGKIGPSEVLGGSSSEFSPTQLASAFAAIANGGTYNNAHSIQKLLLTMVTRLNMIILVTKR
;
A
#
# COMPACT_ATOMS: atom_id res chain seq x y z
N MET A 1 -18.06 -10.62 -12.09
CA MET A 1 -17.50 -11.78 -11.38
C MET A 1 -15.99 -11.68 -11.43
N VAL A 2 -15.32 -11.75 -10.28
CA VAL A 2 -13.86 -11.97 -10.18
C VAL A 2 -13.69 -13.15 -9.25
N ASP A 3 -13.02 -14.21 -9.72
CA ASP A 3 -12.76 -15.44 -8.95
C ASP A 3 -14.02 -16.06 -8.29
N GLY A 4 -15.16 -16.01 -9.00
CA GLY A 4 -16.44 -16.55 -8.52
C GLY A 4 -17.23 -15.63 -7.58
N SER A 5 -16.69 -14.47 -7.20
CA SER A 5 -17.40 -13.47 -6.40
C SER A 5 -17.97 -12.34 -7.24
N GLU A 6 -19.16 -11.87 -6.88
CA GLU A 6 -19.79 -10.71 -7.51
C GLU A 6 -19.35 -9.41 -6.80
N PHE A 7 -18.87 -8.45 -7.58
CA PHE A 7 -18.50 -7.11 -7.10
C PHE A 7 -19.35 -6.09 -7.85
N ARG A 8 -19.69 -4.99 -7.18
CA ARG A 8 -20.46 -3.86 -7.73
C ARG A 8 -19.82 -2.55 -7.32
N ASN A 9 -20.10 -1.47 -8.06
CA ASN A 9 -19.79 -0.12 -7.60
C ASN A 9 -20.66 0.20 -6.36
N TYR A 10 -20.18 1.10 -5.51
CA TYR A 10 -20.89 1.52 -4.30
C TYR A 10 -22.33 1.97 -4.58
N ASP A 11 -22.53 2.72 -5.66
CA ASP A 11 -23.83 3.25 -6.07
C ASP A 11 -24.69 2.24 -6.85
N THR A 12 -24.20 1.00 -7.03
CA THR A 12 -24.81 -0.09 -7.78
C THR A 12 -25.01 0.15 -9.29
N LYS A 13 -24.55 1.28 -9.84
CA LYS A 13 -24.75 1.64 -11.25
C LYS A 13 -23.52 1.32 -12.10
N SER A 14 -23.79 1.19 -13.40
CA SER A 14 -22.76 1.23 -14.44
C SER A 14 -22.59 2.66 -14.93
N HIS A 15 -21.34 3.08 -15.09
CA HIS A 15 -20.98 4.40 -15.62
C HIS A 15 -20.48 4.33 -17.07
N GLY A 16 -20.63 3.19 -17.74
CA GLY A 16 -20.12 2.97 -19.09
C GLY A 16 -18.60 3.04 -19.15
N ASN A 17 -18.07 3.59 -20.24
CA ASN A 17 -16.64 3.87 -20.38
C ASN A 17 -16.30 5.16 -19.64
N VAL A 18 -15.37 5.05 -18.69
CA VAL A 18 -14.84 6.16 -17.89
C VAL A 18 -13.34 6.25 -18.07
N SER A 19 -12.80 7.47 -17.98
CA SER A 19 -11.35 7.66 -17.95
C SER A 19 -10.76 7.08 -16.65
N ALA A 20 -9.49 6.69 -16.65
CA ALA A 20 -8.81 6.24 -15.43
C ALA A 20 -8.79 7.36 -14.36
N TYR A 21 -8.70 8.62 -14.80
CA TYR A 21 -8.79 9.79 -13.94
C TYR A 21 -10.15 9.90 -13.24
N ASP A 22 -11.24 9.80 -13.99
CA ASP A 22 -12.60 9.88 -13.43
C ASP A 22 -12.92 8.69 -12.54
N ALA A 23 -12.47 7.49 -12.92
CA ALA A 23 -12.66 6.29 -12.13
C ALA A 23 -11.93 6.37 -10.78
N LEU A 24 -10.70 6.91 -10.76
CA LEU A 24 -9.92 7.07 -9.54
C LEU A 24 -10.51 8.16 -8.64
N ARG A 25 -10.80 9.36 -9.18
CA ARG A 25 -11.32 10.47 -8.37
C ARG A 25 -12.72 10.19 -7.79
N GLN A 26 -13.53 9.39 -8.48
CA GLN A 26 -14.87 8.98 -8.02
C GLN A 26 -14.87 7.63 -7.30
N SER A 27 -13.70 6.99 -7.15
CA SER A 27 -13.51 5.75 -6.41
C SER A 27 -14.39 4.59 -6.90
N PHE A 28 -14.45 4.34 -8.21
CA PHE A 28 -15.24 3.24 -8.76
C PHE A 28 -14.56 1.86 -8.60
N ASN A 29 -15.27 0.91 -7.98
CA ASN A 29 -14.78 -0.44 -7.72
C ASN A 29 -14.48 -1.24 -9.00
N ILE A 30 -15.41 -1.24 -9.97
CA ILE A 30 -15.28 -2.09 -11.17
C ILE A 30 -14.08 -1.69 -12.05
N PRO A 31 -13.85 -0.40 -12.38
CA PRO A 31 -12.65 0.02 -13.09
C PRO A 31 -11.35 -0.28 -12.32
N ALA A 32 -11.33 -0.17 -10.99
CA ALA A 32 -10.16 -0.50 -10.18
C ALA A 32 -9.79 -1.99 -10.31
N LEU A 33 -10.77 -2.88 -10.18
CA LEU A 33 -10.58 -4.32 -10.36
C LEU A 33 -10.09 -4.68 -11.78
N LYS A 34 -10.67 -4.05 -12.81
CA LYS A 34 -10.23 -4.25 -14.20
C LYS A 34 -8.78 -3.80 -14.41
N THR A 35 -8.41 -2.65 -13.84
CA THR A 35 -7.03 -2.13 -13.91
C THR A 35 -6.06 -3.09 -13.24
N TRP A 36 -6.39 -3.58 -12.04
CA TRP A 36 -5.58 -4.57 -11.33
C TRP A 36 -5.41 -5.87 -12.13
N GLN A 37 -6.48 -6.40 -12.73
CA GLN A 37 -6.41 -7.58 -13.60
C GLN A 37 -5.51 -7.35 -14.82
N GLN A 38 -5.62 -6.17 -15.44
CA GLN A 38 -4.79 -5.81 -16.59
C GLN A 38 -3.31 -5.71 -16.20
N VAL A 39 -2.99 -5.09 -15.06
CA VAL A 39 -1.62 -5.02 -14.53
C VAL A 39 -1.06 -6.42 -14.27
N LYS A 40 -1.84 -7.33 -13.67
CA LYS A 40 -1.41 -8.73 -13.49
C LYS A 40 -1.12 -9.41 -14.82
N LYS A 41 -1.95 -9.16 -15.84
CA LYS A 41 -1.78 -9.73 -17.18
C LYS A 41 -0.56 -9.16 -17.91
N SER A 42 -0.28 -7.86 -17.78
CA SER A 42 0.79 -7.19 -18.55
C SER A 42 2.14 -7.15 -17.86
N ALA A 43 2.17 -7.07 -16.52
CA ALA A 43 3.39 -6.90 -15.73
C ALA A 43 3.68 -8.09 -14.80
N GLY A 44 2.81 -9.11 -14.79
CA GLY A 44 2.94 -10.31 -13.99
C GLY A 44 2.11 -10.27 -12.69
N ASN A 45 1.77 -11.46 -12.20
CA ASN A 45 0.85 -11.64 -11.07
C ASN A 45 1.28 -10.93 -9.78
N ASP A 46 2.59 -10.80 -9.55
CA ASP A 46 3.14 -10.16 -8.34
C ASP A 46 3.42 -8.66 -8.51
N ALA A 47 3.18 -8.08 -9.70
CA ALA A 47 3.45 -6.66 -9.93
C ALA A 47 2.71 -5.72 -8.94
N PRO A 48 1.41 -5.93 -8.62
CA PRO A 48 0.73 -5.11 -7.61
C PRO A 48 1.39 -5.21 -6.23
N LYS A 49 1.77 -6.43 -5.82
CA LYS A 49 2.42 -6.68 -4.52
C LYS A 49 3.78 -5.99 -4.44
N LYS A 50 4.60 -6.13 -5.49
CA LYS A 50 5.92 -5.48 -5.58
C LYS A 50 5.80 -3.95 -5.56
N PHE A 51 4.78 -3.38 -6.18
CA PHE A 51 4.55 -1.94 -6.14
C PHE A 51 4.16 -1.46 -4.74
N ALA A 52 3.22 -2.14 -4.09
CA ALA A 52 2.78 -1.81 -2.73
C ALA A 52 3.94 -1.89 -1.70
N SER A 53 4.79 -2.92 -1.78
CA SER A 53 5.97 -3.04 -0.91
C SER A 53 6.98 -1.90 -1.05
N LYS A 54 7.10 -1.27 -2.23
CA LYS A 54 8.00 -0.10 -2.41
C LYS A 54 7.58 1.12 -1.60
N VAL A 55 6.32 1.18 -1.17
CA VAL A 55 5.75 2.25 -0.36
C VAL A 55 5.36 1.78 1.05
N GLY A 56 5.97 0.68 1.51
CA GLY A 56 5.78 0.16 2.87
C GLY A 56 4.41 -0.48 3.14
N LEU A 57 3.67 -0.83 2.08
CA LEU A 57 2.40 -1.54 2.15
C LEU A 57 2.62 -3.02 1.82
N ASP A 58 3.08 -3.77 2.81
CA ASP A 58 3.43 -5.18 2.66
C ASP A 58 2.24 -6.11 2.90
N TYR A 59 2.08 -7.08 2.00
CA TYR A 59 1.08 -8.14 2.11
C TYR A 59 1.76 -9.47 2.42
N SER A 60 1.33 -10.17 3.47
CA SER A 60 1.82 -11.53 3.77
C SER A 60 1.38 -12.54 2.69
N GLY A 61 0.13 -12.42 2.22
CA GLY A 61 -0.48 -13.30 1.25
C GLY A 61 -0.48 -12.80 -0.20
N LYS A 62 -1.40 -13.37 -0.99
CA LYS A 62 -1.74 -12.89 -2.34
C LYS A 62 -2.68 -11.70 -2.22
N ILE A 63 -2.54 -10.74 -3.12
CA ILE A 63 -3.50 -9.63 -3.26
C ILE A 63 -4.63 -10.14 -4.16
N GLY A 64 -5.81 -10.37 -3.58
CA GLY A 64 -7.04 -10.71 -4.28
C GLY A 64 -7.93 -9.49 -4.54
N PRO A 65 -9.13 -9.70 -5.13
CA PRO A 65 -10.05 -8.60 -5.40
C PRO A 65 -10.56 -7.89 -4.14
N SER A 66 -10.62 -8.59 -3.00
CA SER A 66 -10.99 -8.01 -1.70
C SER A 66 -9.94 -7.00 -1.23
N GLU A 67 -8.66 -7.37 -1.27
CA GLU A 67 -7.56 -6.47 -0.91
C GLU A 67 -7.50 -5.22 -1.80
N VAL A 68 -7.72 -5.39 -3.10
CA VAL A 68 -7.74 -4.26 -4.05
C VAL A 68 -8.81 -3.21 -3.69
N LEU A 69 -9.90 -3.62 -3.04
CA LEU A 69 -10.98 -2.75 -2.59
C LEU A 69 -10.89 -2.37 -1.10
N GLY A 70 -9.75 -2.62 -0.45
CA GLY A 70 -9.53 -2.27 0.96
C GLY A 70 -10.10 -3.25 1.98
N GLY A 71 -10.49 -4.45 1.56
CA GLY A 71 -10.93 -5.53 2.44
C GLY A 71 -9.82 -6.52 2.81
N SER A 72 -10.21 -7.54 3.58
CA SER A 72 -9.35 -8.68 3.94
C SER A 72 -8.01 -8.24 4.52
N SER A 73 -6.88 -8.55 3.87
CA SER A 73 -5.55 -8.25 4.41
C SER A 73 -5.05 -6.82 4.16
N SER A 74 -5.88 -5.92 3.62
CA SER A 74 -5.52 -4.50 3.39
C SER A 74 -5.74 -3.64 4.63
N GLU A 75 -5.07 -4.00 5.71
CA GLU A 75 -5.15 -3.31 7.00
C GLU A 75 -3.86 -2.55 7.26
N PHE A 76 -3.92 -1.22 7.21
CA PHE A 76 -2.75 -0.35 7.39
C PHE A 76 -3.07 0.81 8.33
N SER A 77 -2.08 1.20 9.13
CA SER A 77 -2.21 2.37 10.00
C SER A 77 -2.26 3.68 9.20
N PRO A 78 -2.87 4.76 9.76
CA PRO A 78 -2.81 6.09 9.16
C PRO A 78 -1.38 6.55 8.85
N THR A 79 -0.42 6.20 9.70
CA THR A 79 1.01 6.53 9.52
C THR A 79 1.62 5.84 8.29
N GLN A 80 1.27 4.57 8.04
CA GLN A 80 1.72 3.84 6.86
C GLN A 80 1.13 4.46 5.59
N LEU A 81 -0.17 4.74 5.58
CA LEU A 81 -0.82 5.37 4.43
C LEU A 81 -0.28 6.79 4.16
N ALA A 82 -0.06 7.59 5.21
CA ALA A 82 0.55 8.91 5.06
C ALA A 82 1.95 8.84 4.41
N SER A 83 2.76 7.86 4.81
CA SER A 83 4.08 7.61 4.21
C SER A 83 3.98 7.19 2.74
N ALA A 84 3.01 6.33 2.41
CA ALA A 84 2.78 5.89 1.04
C ALA A 84 2.29 7.03 0.12
N PHE A 85 1.32 7.84 0.58
CA PHE A 85 0.84 9.00 -0.16
C PHE A 85 1.91 10.10 -0.30
N ALA A 86 2.79 10.27 0.70
CA ALA A 86 3.89 11.21 0.61
C ALA A 86 4.86 10.89 -0.55
N ALA A 87 5.02 9.61 -0.89
CA ALA A 87 5.80 9.21 -2.07
C ALA A 87 5.20 9.76 -3.38
N ILE A 88 3.87 9.85 -3.49
CA ILE A 88 3.22 10.49 -4.65
C ILE A 88 3.50 12.00 -4.63
N ALA A 89 3.40 12.63 -3.46
CA ALA A 89 3.55 14.08 -3.30
C ALA A 89 4.99 14.59 -3.54
N ASN A 90 6.01 13.75 -3.38
CA ASN A 90 7.42 14.15 -3.43
C ASN A 90 8.20 13.61 -4.64
N GLY A 91 7.50 13.25 -5.72
CA GLY A 91 8.15 12.79 -6.95
C GLY A 91 8.57 11.32 -6.95
N GLY A 92 8.00 10.49 -6.06
CA GLY A 92 8.14 9.03 -6.10
C GLY A 92 9.09 8.45 -5.05
N THR A 93 9.52 9.22 -4.05
CA THR A 93 10.48 8.76 -3.04
C THR A 93 9.78 8.38 -1.73
N TYR A 94 9.77 7.08 -1.41
CA TYR A 94 9.23 6.60 -0.14
C TYR A 94 10.14 6.95 1.05
N ASN A 95 9.54 7.46 2.13
CA ASN A 95 10.22 7.70 3.39
C ASN A 95 9.39 7.08 4.52
N ASN A 96 9.97 6.12 5.25
CA ASN A 96 9.30 5.56 6.42
C ASN A 96 9.14 6.66 7.48
N ALA A 97 7.93 6.80 8.04
CA ALA A 97 7.65 7.79 9.06
C ALA A 97 8.60 7.67 10.26
N HIS A 98 9.19 8.80 10.66
CA HIS A 98 10.12 8.88 11.78
C HIS A 98 9.89 10.20 12.53
N SER A 99 9.94 10.14 13.86
CA SER A 99 9.75 11.31 14.74
C SER A 99 11.04 11.73 15.44
N ILE A 100 11.99 10.81 15.60
CA ILE A 100 13.25 11.05 16.32
C ILE A 100 14.28 11.62 15.35
N GLN A 101 14.75 12.84 15.61
CA GLN A 101 15.82 13.47 14.83
C GLN A 101 17.22 13.05 15.29
N LYS A 102 17.45 13.00 16.61
CA LYS A 102 18.74 12.64 17.20
C LYS A 102 18.58 12.20 18.66
N LEU A 103 19.38 11.23 19.08
CA LEU A 103 19.56 10.87 20.49
C LEU A 103 20.93 11.36 20.96
N LEU A 104 20.95 12.09 22.09
CA LEU A 104 22.19 12.48 22.78
C LEU A 104 22.38 11.55 23.97
N LEU A 105 23.30 10.59 23.84
CA LEU A 105 23.65 9.66 24.91
C LEU A 105 24.76 10.25 25.78
N THR A 106 24.58 10.22 27.09
CA THR A 106 25.67 10.40 28.05
C THR A 106 26.56 9.15 28.07
N MET A 107 27.82 9.28 28.52
CA MET A 107 28.82 8.20 28.50
C MET A 107 28.31 6.88 29.10
N VAL A 108 27.52 6.94 30.18
CA VAL A 108 26.96 5.76 30.86
C VAL A 108 25.97 5.01 29.98
N THR A 109 25.12 5.72 29.23
CA THR A 109 24.14 5.11 28.33
C THR A 109 24.80 4.49 27.08
N ARG A 110 25.96 5.02 26.64
CA ARG A 110 26.75 4.41 25.56
C ARG A 110 27.26 3.02 25.93
N LEU A 111 27.74 2.82 27.16
CA LEU A 111 28.24 1.52 27.61
C LEU A 111 27.13 0.45 27.61
N ASN A 112 25.95 0.79 28.13
CA ASN A 112 24.81 -0.14 28.17
C ASN A 112 24.30 -0.50 26.76
N MET A 113 24.31 0.44 25.82
CA MET A 113 23.86 0.17 24.45
C MET A 113 24.87 -0.67 23.66
N ILE A 114 26.19 -0.46 23.87
CA ILE A 114 27.24 -1.31 23.27
C ILE A 114 27.09 -2.76 23.76
N ILE A 115 26.87 -2.98 25.06
CA ILE A 115 26.67 -4.33 25.63
C ILE A 115 25.41 -5.01 25.07
N LEU A 116 24.34 -4.24 24.80
CA LEU A 116 23.09 -4.79 24.26
C LEU A 116 23.19 -5.15 22.77
N VAL A 117 24.00 -4.40 22.00
CA VAL A 117 24.19 -4.62 20.56
C VAL A 117 25.25 -5.72 20.29
N THR A 118 26.23 -5.91 21.17
CA THR A 118 27.23 -7.00 21.03
C THR A 118 26.79 -8.35 21.58
N LYS A 119 25.65 -8.43 22.27
CA LYS A 119 25.06 -9.68 22.78
C LYS A 119 24.02 -10.33 21.84
N ARG A 120 23.98 -9.96 20.56
CA ARG A 120 23.21 -10.67 19.53
C ARG A 120 24.13 -11.31 18.50
#